data_AF-A0A7C3LFZ3-F1
#
_entry.id   AF-A0A7C3LFZ3-F1
#
_cell.length_a   1.000
_cell.length_b   1.000
_cell.length_c   1.000
_cell.angle_alpha   90.00
_cell.angle_beta   90.00
_cell.angle_gamma   90.00
#
_symmetry.space_group_name_H-M   'P 1'
#
loop_
_entity.id
_entity.type
_entity.pdbx_description
1 polymer ?
#
loop_
_entity_poly.entity_id
_entity_poly.type
_entity_poly.pdbx_seq_one_letter_code
_entity_poly.pdbx_strand_id
1 'polypeptide(L)' 'MNHITIGTRTSRLAMWQTNYIIALLQAVWPGLKCRTEPFVTQG' A
#
# COMPACT_ATOMS: atom_id res chain seq x y z
N MET A 1 -6.29 -10.61 -13.80
CA MET A 1 -5.82 -10.72 -12.40
C MET A 1 -5.26 -9.35 -12.04
N ASN A 2 -6.02 -8.48 -11.36
CA ASN A 2 -5.67 -7.05 -11.16
C ASN A 2 -5.56 -6.70 -9.67
N HIS A 3 -5.00 -7.61 -8.87
CA HIS A 3 -4.82 -7.41 -7.43
C HIS A 3 -3.34 -7.44 -7.07
N ILE A 4 -2.91 -6.48 -6.24
CA ILE A 4 -1.59 -6.49 -5.62
C ILE A 4 -1.73 -6.37 -4.10
N THR A 5 -0.83 -7.03 -3.38
CA THR A 5 -0.70 -6.88 -1.93
C THR A 5 0.54 -6.04 -1.63
N ILE A 6 0.39 -5.02 -0.80
CA ILE A 6 1.45 -4.08 -0.42
C ILE A 6 1.75 -4.28 1.06
N GLY A 7 2.92 -4.83 1.36
CA GLY A 7 3.42 -4.91 2.72
C GLY A 7 3.82 -3.53 3.23
N THR A 8 3.48 -3.20 4.48
CA THR A 8 3.92 -1.94 5.10
C THR A 8 4.11 -2.06 6.61
N ARG A 9 4.96 -1.20 7.18
CA ARG A 9 5.10 -1.08 8.64
C ARG A 9 3.86 -0.41 9.25
N THR A 10 3.58 -0.68 10.52
CA THR A 10 2.42 -0.12 11.23
C THR A 10 2.56 1.35 11.64
N SER A 11 3.74 1.97 11.47
CA SER A 11 3.95 3.37 11.83
C SER A 11 3.06 4.31 11.01
N ARG A 12 2.64 5.43 11.61
CA ARG A 12 1.80 6.43 10.94
C ARG A 12 2.41 6.95 9.63
N LEU A 13 3.73 7.13 9.60
CA LEU A 13 4.43 7.56 8.39
C LEU A 13 4.40 6.49 7.29
N ALA A 14 4.69 5.22 7.63
CA ALA A 14 4.68 4.13 6.66
C ALA A 14 3.28 3.91 6.06
N MET A 15 2.22 4.00 6.87
CA MET A 15 0.85 3.95 6.38
C MET A 15 0.52 5.12 5.45
N TRP A 16 0.95 6.34 5.78
CA TRP A 16 0.76 7.50 4.90
C TRP A 16 1.49 7.30 3.55
N GLN A 17 2.75 6.87 3.58
CA GLN A 17 3.53 6.57 2.37
C GLN A 17 2.83 5.51 1.51
N THR A 18 2.32 4.45 2.15
CA THR A 18 1.63 3.35 1.48
C THR A 18 0.36 3.84 0.80
N ASN A 19 -0.45 4.64 1.50
CA ASN A 19 -1.67 5.20 0.95
C ASN A 19 -1.39 6.17 -0.22
N TYR A 20 -0.31 6.96 -0.12
CA TYR A 20 0.12 7.85 -1.20
C TYR A 20 0.48 7.07 -2.46
N ILE A 21 1.28 6.00 -2.34
CA ILE A 21 1.64 5.15 -3.48
C ILE A 21 0.43 4.43 -4.06
N ILE A 22 -0.50 3.92 -3.22
CA ILE A 22 -1.75 3.33 -3.70
C ILE A 22 -2.55 4.31 -4.56
N ALA A 23 -2.68 5.56 -4.10
CA ALA A 23 -3.40 6.58 -4.86
C ALA A 23 -2.77 6.83 -6.24
N LEU A 24 -1.43 6.91 -6.31
CA LEU A 24 -0.72 7.08 -7.59
C LEU A 24 -0.90 5.86 -8.51
N LEU A 25 -0.79 4.65 -7.96
CA LEU A 25 -0.99 3.42 -8.72
C LEU A 25 -2.39 3.33 -9.30
N GLN A 26 -3.41 3.69 -8.52
CA GLN A 26 -4.80 3.66 -8.95
C GLN A 26 -5.14 4.79 -9.92
N ALA A 27 -4.45 5.93 -9.85
CA ALA A 27 -4.59 7.00 -10.85
C ALA A 27 -4.11 6.55 -12.24
N VAL A 28 -3.01 5.80 -12.31
CA VAL A 28 -2.45 5.28 -13.58
C VAL A 28 -3.16 4.01 -14.04
N TRP A 29 -3.61 3.17 -13.11
CA TRP A 29 -4.40 1.96 -13.36
C TRP A 29 -5.71 1.95 -12.55
N PRO A 30 -6.79 2.55 -13.06
CA PRO A 30 -8.07 2.64 -12.35
C PRO A 30 -8.69 1.30 -11.94
N GLY A 31 -8.37 0.22 -12.65
CA GLY A 31 -8.84 -1.14 -12.35
C GLY A 31 -7.96 -1.92 -11.37
N LEU A 32 -6.85 -1.35 -10.89
CA LEU A 32 -5.93 -2.01 -9.97
C LEU A 32 -6.48 -1.95 -8.54
N LYS A 33 -6.65 -3.13 -7.95
CA LYS A 33 -7.08 -3.27 -6.56
C LYS A 33 -5.87 -3.53 -5.68
N CYS A 34 -5.65 -2.66 -4.70
CA CYS A 34 -4.54 -2.77 -3.75
C CYS A 34 -5.07 -3.24 -2.39
N ARG A 35 -4.38 -4.21 -1.79
CA ARG A 35 -4.61 -4.65 -0.40
C ARG A 35 -3.36 -4.33 0.41
N THR A 36 -3.52 -3.65 1.53
CA THR A 36 -2.42 -3.43 2.48
C THR A 36 -2.29 -4.61 3.44
N GLU A 37 -1.06 -5.04 3.69
CA GLU A 37 -0.73 -6.08 4.68
C GLU A 37 0.27 -5.48 5.69
N PRO A 38 -0.21 -4.96 6.83
CA PRO A 38 0.66 -4.38 7.86
C PRO A 38 1.51 -5.46 8.52
N PHE A 39 2.78 -5.16 8.77
CA PHE A 39 3.68 -6.03 9.52
C PHE A 39 4.53 -5.23 10.52
N VAL A 40 5.06 -5.95 11.51
CA VAL A 40 5.95 -5.39 12.55
C VAL A 40 7.39 -5.78 12.23
N THR A 41 8.30 -4.83 12.36
CA THR A 41 9.75 -5.03 12.25
C THR A 41 10.38 -4.89 13.63
N GLN A 42 11.58 -5.46 13.84
CA GLN A 42 12.27 -5.38 15.13
C GLN A 42 12.89 -4.00 15.44
N GLY A 43 12.92 -3.09 14.46
CA GLY A 43 13.57 -1.78 14.58
C GLY A 43 14.60 -1.63 13.50
#